data_AF-A0A024VW66-F1
#
_entry.id   AF-A0A024VW66-F1
#
_cell.length_a   1.000
_cell.length_b   1.000
_cell.length_c   1.000
_cell.angle_alpha   90.00
_cell.angle_beta   90.00
_cell.angle_gamma   90.00
#
_symmetry.space_group_name_H-M   'P 1'
#
loop_
_entity.id
_entity.type
_entity.pdbx_description
1 polymer ?
#
loop_
_entity_poly.entity_id
_entity_poly.type
_entity_poly.pdbx_seq_one_letter_code
_entity_poly.pdbx_strand_id
1 'polypeptide(L)'
;MAIKAAEQAVIDAGVNAVIVKIKNVSAFVDLKNVSWTNFINGSNYNSVDGLVNAVTAAINSTGQKCPAYTGKIGRACNAISANSNGWFGPVVTAGDEAAMAKAASVKATELGNVTAESTYLYSAIGYSVLVILIILLIMVIIYLILRYRRKKKMNKKVQYTKLLNQ
;
A
#
# COMPACT_ATOMS: atom_id res chain seq x y z
N MET A 1 3.58 -8.35 11.82
CA MET A 1 2.77 -7.22 12.33
C MET A 1 2.26 -6.33 11.20
N ALA A 2 3.09 -5.99 10.19
CA ALA A 2 2.67 -5.17 9.04
C ALA A 2 1.50 -5.77 8.23
N ILE A 3 1.52 -7.07 7.91
CA ILE A 3 0.45 -7.73 7.15
C ILE A 3 -0.91 -7.64 7.86
N LYS A 4 -0.95 -7.94 9.16
CA LYS A 4 -2.20 -7.85 9.95
C LYS A 4 -2.74 -6.41 10.01
N ALA A 5 -1.86 -5.41 10.12
CA ALA A 5 -2.27 -4.00 10.11
C ALA A 5 -2.78 -3.56 8.72
N ALA A 6 -2.17 -4.06 7.65
CA ALA A 6 -2.62 -3.85 6.27
C ALA A 6 -4.00 -4.49 6.02
N GLU A 7 -4.19 -5.74 6.43
CA GLU A 7 -5.49 -6.43 6.36
C GLU A 7 -6.58 -5.67 7.12
N GLN A 8 -6.28 -5.23 8.35
CA GLN A 8 -7.22 -4.46 9.15
C GLN A 8 -7.56 -3.12 8.49
N ALA A 9 -6.56 -2.41 7.95
CA ALA A 9 -6.79 -1.13 7.28
C ALA A 9 -7.68 -1.27 6.03
N VAL A 10 -7.61 -2.40 5.33
CA VAL A 10 -8.51 -2.71 4.20
C VAL A 10 -9.94 -2.93 4.70
N ILE A 11 -10.12 -3.72 5.75
CA ILE A 11 -11.42 -3.97 6.37
C ILE A 11 -12.04 -2.65 6.88
N ASP A 12 -11.25 -1.84 7.59
CA ASP A 12 -11.70 -0.56 8.14
C ASP A 12 -12.15 0.40 7.04
N ALA A 13 -11.46 0.42 5.90
CA ALA A 13 -11.86 1.23 4.74
C ALA A 13 -13.23 0.81 4.20
N GLY A 14 -13.47 -0.49 4.04
CA GLY A 14 -14.75 -1.02 3.58
C GLY A 14 -15.89 -0.73 4.57
N VAL A 15 -15.67 -1.01 5.86
CA VAL A 15 -16.64 -0.73 6.94
C VAL A 15 -16.99 0.76 6.99
N ASN A 16 -16.00 1.64 6.93
CA ASN A 16 -16.25 3.09 6.95
C ASN A 16 -17.06 3.56 5.75
N ALA A 17 -16.77 3.05 4.55
CA ALA A 17 -17.52 3.39 3.34
C ALA A 17 -18.98 2.95 3.43
N VAL A 18 -19.24 1.74 3.94
CA VAL A 18 -20.58 1.21 4.22
C VAL A 18 -21.32 2.12 5.21
N ILE A 19 -20.68 2.48 6.33
CA ILE A 19 -21.28 3.36 7.36
C ILE A 19 -21.62 4.74 6.80
N VAL A 20 -20.76 5.31 5.94
CA VAL A 20 -21.03 6.59 5.28
C VAL A 20 -22.20 6.46 4.30
N LYS A 21 -22.22 5.39 3.49
CA LYS A 21 -23.25 5.18 2.47
C LYS A 21 -24.61 4.92 3.09
N ILE A 22 -24.70 4.06 4.10
CA ILE A 22 -25.97 3.66 4.74
C ILE A 22 -26.69 4.85 5.40
N LYS A 23 -25.93 5.78 6.01
CA LYS A 23 -26.45 7.02 6.59
C LYS A 23 -27.12 7.95 5.56
N ASN A 24 -26.82 7.77 4.28
CA ASN A 24 -27.34 8.59 3.19
C ASN A 24 -28.40 7.85 2.35
N VAL A 25 -28.74 6.61 2.68
CA VAL A 25 -29.81 5.89 2.01
C VAL A 25 -31.16 6.48 2.42
N SER A 26 -31.98 6.85 1.44
CA SER A 26 -33.28 7.51 1.66
C SER A 26 -34.28 6.67 2.46
N ALA A 27 -34.14 5.33 2.42
CA ALA A 27 -34.91 4.40 3.23
C ALA A 27 -34.55 4.43 4.72
N PHE A 28 -33.34 4.89 5.09
CA PHE A 28 -32.78 4.81 6.45
C PHE A 28 -32.50 6.18 7.08
N VAL A 29 -33.17 7.25 6.60
CA VAL A 29 -32.97 8.64 7.08
C VAL A 29 -33.19 8.74 8.59
N ASP A 30 -34.19 8.04 9.13
CA ASP A 30 -34.50 8.03 10.57
C ASP A 30 -33.42 7.31 11.41
N LEU A 31 -32.53 6.56 10.78
CA LEU A 31 -31.42 5.84 11.43
C LEU A 31 -30.06 6.54 11.25
N LYS A 32 -30.03 7.76 10.67
CA LYS A 32 -28.79 8.48 10.36
C LYS A 32 -27.87 8.70 11.58
N ASN A 33 -28.47 8.93 12.75
CA ASN A 33 -27.76 9.26 13.99
C ASN A 33 -27.45 8.03 14.86
N VAL A 34 -27.76 6.81 14.40
CA VAL A 34 -27.38 5.60 15.12
C VAL A 34 -25.86 5.42 15.09
N SER A 35 -25.30 4.92 16.19
CA SER A 35 -23.89 4.53 16.31
C SER A 35 -23.62 3.26 15.49
N TRP A 36 -23.60 3.39 14.16
CA TRP A 36 -23.45 2.28 13.21
C TRP A 36 -22.21 1.41 13.43
N THR A 37 -21.16 1.93 14.07
CA THR A 37 -19.96 1.18 14.48
C THR A 37 -20.27 0.03 15.44
N ASN A 38 -21.40 0.07 16.15
CA ASN A 38 -21.82 -1.01 17.05
C ASN A 38 -22.48 -2.17 16.30
N PHE A 39 -22.90 -1.96 15.06
CA PHE A 39 -23.71 -2.91 14.29
C PHE A 39 -23.01 -3.40 13.01
N ILE A 40 -22.09 -2.61 12.46
CA ILE A 40 -21.37 -2.90 11.22
C ILE A 40 -19.89 -3.05 11.53
N ASN A 41 -19.31 -4.17 11.11
CA ASN A 41 -17.89 -4.47 11.28
C ASN A 41 -17.39 -5.40 10.15
N GLY A 42 -16.14 -5.84 10.24
CA GLY A 42 -15.49 -6.64 9.22
C GLY A 42 -16.18 -7.96 8.85
N SER A 43 -17.04 -8.51 9.71
CA SER A 43 -17.73 -9.78 9.43
C SER A 43 -19.04 -9.64 8.66
N ASN A 44 -19.61 -8.43 8.56
CA ASN A 44 -20.97 -8.25 8.03
C ASN A 44 -21.14 -7.09 7.03
N TYR A 45 -20.12 -6.25 6.83
CA TYR A 45 -20.21 -5.08 5.94
C TYR A 45 -20.34 -5.44 4.46
N ASN A 46 -19.87 -6.62 4.06
CA ASN A 46 -19.69 -7.06 2.67
C ASN A 46 -20.82 -7.97 2.17
N SER A 47 -21.96 -8.04 2.87
CA SER A 47 -23.09 -8.87 2.46
C SER A 47 -24.41 -8.18 2.72
N VAL A 48 -25.37 -8.40 1.84
CA VAL A 48 -26.73 -7.86 2.02
C VAL A 48 -27.35 -8.40 3.31
N ASP A 49 -27.25 -9.70 3.57
CA ASP A 49 -27.81 -10.31 4.79
C ASP A 49 -27.14 -9.78 6.07
N GLY A 50 -25.81 -9.57 6.02
CA GLY A 50 -25.07 -8.94 7.11
C GLY A 50 -25.58 -7.53 7.40
N LEU A 51 -25.84 -6.74 6.36
CA LEU A 51 -26.40 -5.39 6.51
C LEU A 51 -27.86 -5.41 6.94
N VAL A 52 -28.69 -6.34 6.46
CA VAL A 52 -30.07 -6.54 6.93
C VAL A 52 -30.09 -6.80 8.43
N ASN A 53 -29.23 -7.68 8.91
CA ASN A 53 -29.10 -7.97 10.34
C ASN A 53 -28.60 -6.75 11.13
N ALA A 54 -27.61 -6.03 10.59
CA ALA A 54 -27.09 -4.82 11.22
C ALA A 54 -28.16 -3.72 11.34
N VAL A 55 -28.93 -3.47 10.28
CA VAL A 55 -30.03 -2.48 10.32
C VAL A 55 -31.14 -2.94 11.26
N THR A 56 -31.48 -4.23 11.28
CA THR A 56 -32.48 -4.77 12.21
C THR A 56 -32.06 -4.58 13.66
N ALA A 57 -30.79 -4.85 13.98
CA ALA A 57 -30.23 -4.61 15.31
C ALA A 57 -30.21 -3.12 15.67
N ALA A 58 -29.85 -2.25 14.71
CA ALA A 58 -29.91 -0.80 14.87
C ALA A 58 -31.33 -0.33 15.18
N ILE A 59 -32.35 -0.82 14.45
CA ILE A 59 -33.76 -0.53 14.72
C ILE A 59 -34.15 -0.96 16.13
N ASN A 60 -33.82 -2.19 16.52
CA ASN A 60 -34.12 -2.72 17.85
C ASN A 60 -33.50 -1.86 18.97
N SER A 61 -32.31 -1.29 18.74
CA SER A 61 -31.63 -0.41 19.70
C SER A 61 -32.37 0.92 19.96
N THR A 62 -33.26 1.33 19.05
CA THR A 62 -34.10 2.53 19.21
C THR A 62 -35.40 2.26 19.98
N GLY A 63 -35.62 1.02 20.44
CA GLY A 63 -36.88 0.58 21.06
C GLY A 63 -37.99 0.25 20.05
N GLN A 64 -37.71 0.34 18.75
CA GLN A 64 -38.63 0.01 17.68
C GLN A 64 -38.37 -1.41 17.16
N LYS A 65 -39.36 -2.04 16.50
CA LYS A 65 -39.22 -3.40 15.94
C LYS A 65 -39.80 -3.46 14.53
N CYS A 66 -39.24 -4.32 13.69
CA CYS A 66 -39.86 -4.70 12.43
C CYS A 66 -40.65 -6.01 12.58
N PRO A 67 -41.80 -6.18 11.88
CA PRO A 67 -42.42 -5.18 11.03
C PRO A 67 -43.20 -4.13 11.83
N ALA A 68 -42.92 -2.85 11.58
CA ALA A 68 -43.76 -1.73 11.99
C ALA A 68 -44.13 -0.96 10.73
N TYR A 69 -45.30 -1.23 10.14
CA TYR A 69 -45.68 -0.63 8.85
C TYR A 69 -46.13 0.84 8.96
N THR A 70 -46.15 1.38 10.17
CA THR A 70 -46.58 2.75 10.47
C THR A 70 -45.54 3.49 11.32
N GLY A 71 -45.43 4.81 11.13
CA GLY A 71 -44.47 5.66 11.85
C GLY A 71 -43.09 5.77 11.21
N LYS A 72 -42.14 6.43 11.92
CA LYS A 72 -40.82 6.85 11.40
C LYS A 72 -39.98 5.68 10.86
N ILE A 73 -40.09 4.49 11.45
CA ILE A 73 -39.28 3.33 11.05
C ILE A 73 -39.91 2.46 9.98
N GLY A 74 -41.17 2.71 9.62
CA GLY A 74 -41.88 1.84 8.67
C GLY A 74 -41.27 1.84 7.27
N ARG A 75 -40.66 2.97 6.87
CA ARG A 75 -39.88 3.04 5.63
C ARG A 75 -38.69 2.09 5.66
N ALA A 76 -37.92 2.09 6.76
CA ALA A 76 -36.76 1.23 6.91
C ALA A 76 -37.17 -0.25 6.96
N CYS A 77 -38.21 -0.60 7.72
CA CYS A 77 -38.73 -1.97 7.78
C CYS A 77 -39.25 -2.46 6.42
N ASN A 78 -39.99 -1.63 5.69
CA ASN A 78 -40.49 -1.96 4.35
C ASN A 78 -39.33 -2.15 3.36
N ALA A 79 -38.32 -1.28 3.39
CA ALA A 79 -37.13 -1.38 2.55
C ALA A 79 -36.40 -2.72 2.76
N ILE A 80 -36.25 -3.15 4.02
CA ILE A 80 -35.65 -4.43 4.38
C ILE A 80 -36.49 -5.60 3.85
N SER A 81 -37.81 -5.59 4.08
CA SER A 81 -38.68 -6.73 3.75
C SER A 81 -39.00 -6.86 2.27
N ALA A 82 -39.08 -5.74 1.55
CA ALA A 82 -39.56 -5.72 0.17
C ALA A 82 -38.42 -5.76 -0.86
N ASN A 83 -37.26 -5.14 -0.57
CA ASN A 83 -36.17 -5.04 -1.53
C ASN A 83 -34.79 -4.82 -0.87
N SER A 84 -34.40 -5.69 0.06
CA SER A 84 -33.09 -5.61 0.74
C SER A 84 -31.94 -5.49 -0.26
N ASN A 85 -31.93 -6.30 -1.33
CA ASN A 85 -30.89 -6.27 -2.36
C ASN A 85 -30.79 -4.91 -3.07
N GLY A 86 -31.91 -4.27 -3.41
CA GLY A 86 -31.90 -2.96 -4.06
C GLY A 86 -31.35 -1.85 -3.15
N TRP A 87 -31.63 -1.92 -1.85
CA TRP A 87 -31.17 -0.92 -0.89
C TRP A 87 -29.73 -1.14 -0.41
N PHE A 88 -29.35 -2.40 -0.20
CA PHE A 88 -28.04 -2.75 0.35
C PHE A 88 -27.00 -3.09 -0.72
N GLY A 89 -27.39 -3.50 -1.93
CA GLY A 89 -26.46 -3.77 -3.03
C GLY A 89 -25.48 -2.61 -3.27
N PRO A 90 -25.96 -1.38 -3.50
CA PRO A 90 -25.08 -0.21 -3.66
C PRO A 90 -24.25 0.14 -2.41
N VAL A 91 -24.68 -0.29 -1.22
CA VAL A 91 -23.96 -0.08 0.04
C VAL A 91 -22.81 -1.09 0.14
N VAL A 92 -23.06 -2.36 -0.15
CA VAL A 92 -22.03 -3.41 -0.24
C VAL A 92 -20.99 -3.05 -1.30
N THR A 93 -21.43 -2.67 -2.50
CA THR A 93 -20.52 -2.24 -3.58
C THR A 93 -19.61 -1.10 -3.16
N ALA A 94 -20.13 -0.09 -2.45
CA ALA A 94 -19.30 1.01 -1.94
C ALA A 94 -18.27 0.52 -0.91
N GLY A 95 -18.63 -0.45 -0.08
CA GLY A 95 -17.71 -1.12 0.84
C GLY A 95 -16.59 -1.87 0.11
N ASP A 96 -16.95 -2.67 -0.88
CA ASP A 96 -16.02 -3.47 -1.68
C ASP A 96 -15.07 -2.57 -2.48
N GLU A 97 -15.58 -1.52 -3.12
CA GLU A 97 -14.77 -0.54 -3.86
C GLU A 97 -13.75 0.16 -2.95
N ALA A 98 -14.17 0.56 -1.75
CA ALA A 98 -13.27 1.21 -0.79
C ALA A 98 -12.21 0.23 -0.26
N ALA A 99 -12.59 -1.03 0.04
CA ALA A 99 -11.66 -2.07 0.44
C ALA A 99 -10.65 -2.37 -0.66
N MET A 100 -11.09 -2.52 -1.92
CA MET A 100 -10.22 -2.75 -3.08
C MET A 100 -9.27 -1.58 -3.33
N ALA A 101 -9.77 -0.34 -3.27
CA ALA A 101 -8.94 0.85 -3.42
C ALA A 101 -7.86 0.92 -2.33
N LYS A 102 -8.22 0.59 -1.08
CA LYS A 102 -7.27 0.55 0.02
C LYS A 102 -6.24 -0.57 -0.17
N ALA A 103 -6.66 -1.76 -0.58
CA ALA A 103 -5.76 -2.88 -0.85
C ALA A 103 -4.73 -2.54 -1.95
N ALA A 104 -5.19 -1.89 -3.03
CA ALA A 104 -4.30 -1.41 -4.08
C ALA A 104 -3.27 -0.40 -3.57
N SER A 105 -3.70 0.57 -2.73
CA SER A 105 -2.80 1.57 -2.14
C SER A 105 -1.74 0.96 -1.22
N VAL A 106 -2.12 -0.04 -0.42
CA VAL A 106 -1.20 -0.77 0.46
C VAL A 106 -0.18 -1.54 -0.37
N LYS A 107 -0.62 -2.28 -1.40
CA LYS A 107 0.27 -3.01 -2.30
C LYS A 107 1.26 -2.09 -3.02
N ALA A 108 0.79 -0.93 -3.50
CA ALA A 108 1.65 0.06 -4.14
C ALA A 108 2.70 0.64 -3.18
N THR A 109 2.33 0.89 -1.92
CA THR A 109 3.25 1.37 -0.89
C THR A 109 4.33 0.32 -0.57
N GLU A 110 3.94 -0.94 -0.41
CA GLU A 110 4.89 -2.05 -0.20
C GLU A 110 5.87 -2.21 -1.37
N LEU A 111 5.38 -2.16 -2.62
CA LEU A 111 6.24 -2.18 -3.80
C LEU A 111 7.18 -0.96 -3.87
N GLY A 112 6.69 0.22 -3.50
CA GLY A 112 7.50 1.43 -3.38
C GLY A 112 8.62 1.29 -2.35
N ASN A 113 8.33 0.69 -1.19
CA ASN A 113 9.33 0.44 -0.15
C ASN A 113 10.40 -0.54 -0.62
N VAL A 114 10.00 -1.67 -1.23
CA VAL A 114 10.94 -2.67 -1.77
C VAL A 114 11.84 -2.08 -2.84
N THR A 115 11.28 -1.26 -3.74
CA THR A 115 12.08 -0.60 -4.79
C THR A 115 13.02 0.46 -4.23
N ALA A 116 12.60 1.23 -3.22
CA ALA A 116 13.45 2.20 -2.53
C ALA A 116 14.61 1.52 -1.78
N GLU A 117 14.34 0.43 -1.04
CA GLU A 117 15.36 -0.35 -0.35
C GLU A 117 16.34 -0.99 -1.35
N SER A 118 15.83 -1.56 -2.44
CA SER A 118 16.67 -2.15 -3.49
C SER A 118 17.58 -1.12 -4.14
N THR A 119 17.09 0.09 -4.39
CA THR A 119 17.89 1.19 -4.96
C THR A 119 19.00 1.62 -4.02
N TYR A 120 18.72 1.69 -2.71
CA TYR A 120 19.74 2.01 -1.71
C TYR A 120 20.84 0.95 -1.66
N LEU A 121 20.47 -0.33 -1.71
CA LEU A 121 21.43 -1.45 -1.78
C LEU A 121 22.28 -1.40 -3.06
N TYR A 122 21.65 -1.12 -4.21
CA TYR A 122 22.36 -1.01 -5.48
C TYR A 122 23.34 0.18 -5.49
N SER A 123 22.95 1.29 -4.89
CA SER A 123 23.81 2.46 -4.69
C SER A 123 25.03 2.11 -3.84
N ALA A 124 24.83 1.46 -2.69
CA ALA A 124 25.92 1.03 -1.81
C ALA A 124 26.89 0.05 -2.51
N ILE A 125 26.37 -0.90 -3.29
CA ILE A 125 27.18 -1.81 -4.10
C ILE A 125 27.94 -1.03 -5.19
N GLY A 126 27.28 -0.10 -5.87
CA GLY A 126 27.89 0.76 -6.89
C GLY A 126 29.05 1.58 -6.36
N TYR A 127 28.90 2.20 -5.19
CA TYR A 127 30.00 2.94 -4.54
C TYR A 127 31.17 2.03 -4.14
N SER A 128 30.89 0.82 -3.64
CA SER A 128 31.94 -0.16 -3.31
C SER A 128 32.77 -0.52 -4.55
N VAL A 129 32.12 -0.81 -5.68
CA VAL A 129 32.80 -1.13 -6.95
C VAL A 129 33.57 0.09 -7.48
N LEU A 130 32.98 1.29 -7.42
CA LEU A 130 33.62 2.54 -7.84
C LEU A 130 34.94 2.78 -7.09
N VAL A 131 34.95 2.57 -5.77
CA VAL A 131 36.15 2.71 -4.93
C VAL A 131 37.26 1.74 -5.36
N ILE A 132 36.94 0.47 -5.61
CA ILE A 132 37.90 -0.52 -6.09
C ILE A 132 38.50 -0.09 -7.44
N LEU A 133 37.67 0.38 -8.37
CA LEU A 133 38.13 0.86 -9.68
C LEU A 133 39.08 2.06 -9.57
N ILE A 134 38.82 3.00 -8.67
CA ILE A 134 39.69 4.16 -8.43
C ILE A 134 41.07 3.71 -7.91
N ILE A 135 41.10 2.78 -6.95
CA ILE A 135 42.35 2.23 -6.40
C ILE A 135 43.16 1.53 -7.51
N LEU A 136 42.50 0.71 -8.33
CA LEU A 136 43.14 0.02 -9.45
C LEU A 136 43.67 1.02 -10.50
N LEU A 137 42.92 2.08 -10.81
CA LEU A 137 43.35 3.15 -11.71
C LEU A 137 44.63 3.84 -11.20
N ILE A 138 44.67 4.20 -9.92
CA ILE A 138 45.86 4.80 -9.30
C ILE A 138 47.07 3.86 -9.41
N MET A 139 46.88 2.57 -9.09
CA MET A 139 47.93 1.55 -9.21
C MET A 139 48.46 1.44 -10.64
N VAL A 140 47.57 1.45 -11.64
CA VAL A 140 47.94 1.41 -13.05
C VAL A 140 48.72 2.67 -13.47
N ILE A 141 48.28 3.87 -13.06
CA ILE A 141 48.98 5.12 -13.39
C ILE A 141 50.39 5.14 -12.79
N ILE A 142 50.52 4.84 -11.49
CA ILE A 142 51.81 4.78 -10.81
C ILE A 142 52.71 3.71 -11.47
N TYR A 143 52.16 2.54 -11.76
CA TYR A 143 52.86 1.47 -12.46
C TYR A 143 53.38 1.92 -13.83
N LEU A 144 52.55 2.61 -14.62
CA LEU A 144 52.95 3.13 -15.93
C LEU A 144 54.07 4.17 -15.79
N ILE A 145 53.99 5.09 -14.83
CA ILE A 145 55.06 6.07 -14.55
C ILE A 145 56.36 5.35 -14.17
N LEU A 146 56.31 4.38 -13.26
CA LEU A 146 57.48 3.62 -12.84
C LEU A 146 58.08 2.80 -13.98
N ARG A 147 57.25 2.13 -14.78
CA ARG A 147 57.66 1.35 -15.95
C ARG A 147 58.32 2.25 -17.00
N TYR A 148 57.72 3.40 -17.26
CA TYR A 148 58.27 4.40 -18.18
C TYR A 148 59.62 4.91 -17.70
N ARG A 149 59.77 5.24 -16.40
CA ARG A 149 61.05 5.66 -15.81
C ARG A 149 62.14 4.59 -15.94
N ARG A 150 61.81 3.30 -15.70
CA ARG A 150 62.76 2.18 -15.85
C ARG A 150 63.22 2.02 -17.29
N LYS A 151 62.30 2.03 -18.26
CA LYS A 151 62.67 1.96 -19.69
C LYS A 151 63.55 3.12 -20.13
N LYS A 152 63.25 4.35 -19.70
CA LYS A 152 64.06 5.53 -20.03
C LYS A 152 65.49 5.42 -19.49
N LYS A 153 65.68 4.90 -18.28
CA LYS A 153 67.03 4.64 -17.73
C LYS A 153 67.81 3.62 -18.55
N MET A 154 67.18 2.53 -18.99
CA MET A 154 67.84 1.50 -19.81
C MET A 154 68.24 2.02 -21.19
N ASN A 155 67.35 2.77 -21.86
CA ASN A 155 67.66 3.33 -23.18
C ASN A 155 68.85 4.31 -23.14
N LYS A 156 68.96 5.11 -22.07
CA LYS A 156 70.14 5.96 -21.86
C LYS A 156 71.42 5.14 -21.73
N LYS A 157 71.41 4.07 -20.91
CA LYS A 157 72.59 3.21 -20.72
C LYS A 157 73.09 2.58 -22.03
N VAL A 158 72.19 2.13 -22.89
CA VAL A 158 72.55 1.52 -24.20
C VAL A 158 73.20 2.54 -25.15
N GLN A 159 72.79 3.81 -25.12
CA GLN A 159 73.46 4.84 -25.91
C GLN A 159 74.87 5.15 -25.37
N TYR A 160 75.05 5.23 -24.05
CA TYR A 160 76.38 5.44 -23.46
C TYR A 160 77.33 4.29 -23.76
N THR A 161 76.89 3.03 -23.70
CA THR A 161 77.75 1.90 -24.08
C THR A 161 78.10 1.89 -25.56
N LYS A 162 77.22 2.38 -26.45
CA LYS A 162 77.56 2.55 -27.87
C LYS A 162 78.62 3.62 -28.10
N LEU A 163 78.52 4.76 -27.42
CA LEU A 163 79.48 5.87 -27.56
C LEU A 163 80.87 5.53 -27.00
N LEU A 164 80.94 4.65 -26.00
CA LEU A 164 82.21 4.20 -25.38
C LEU A 164 82.92 3.06 -26.12
N ASN A 165 82.24 2.39 -27.04
CA ASN A 165 82.79 1.27 -27.83
C ASN A 165 83.18 1.68 -29.27
N GLN A 166 83.16 2.99 -29.57
CA GLN A 166 83.83 3.59 -30.73
C GLN A 166 85.17 4.17 -30.28
#